data_AF-A0A928IBC5-F1
#
_entry.id   AF-A0A928IBC5-F1
#
_cell.length_a   1.000
_cell.length_b   1.000
_cell.length_c   1.000
_cell.angle_alpha   90.00
_cell.angle_beta   90.00
_cell.angle_gamma   90.00
#
_symmetry.space_group_name_H-M   'P 1'
#
loop_
_entity.id
_entity.type
_entity.pdbx_description
1 polymer ?
#
loop_
_entity_poly.entity_id
_entity_poly.type
_entity_poly.pdbx_seq_one_letter_code
_entity_poly.pdbx_strand_id
1 'polypeptide(L)' 'DGDFSVTMTDAGEITFSNTASELSSVDVGKLFDRFYTVDSARKSTGLGLSIAKLLTERMGGCISADYKGNMLSITLSFE' A
#
# COMPACT_ATOMS: atom_id res chain seq x y z
N ASP A 1 -0.97 -13.24 -8.86
CA ASP A 1 -0.17 -12.80 -10.01
C ASP A 1 1.33 -13.00 -9.86
N GLY A 2 1.87 -13.22 -8.65
CA GLY A 2 3.27 -13.65 -8.48
C GLY A 2 4.31 -12.62 -8.95
N ASP A 3 3.84 -11.43 -9.27
CA ASP A 3 4.56 -10.28 -9.83
C ASP A 3 4.90 -9.23 -8.77
N PHE A 4 4.79 -9.62 -7.49
CA PHE A 4 5.15 -8.76 -6.39
C PHE A 4 6.61 -8.34 -6.51
N SER A 5 6.85 -7.03 -6.50
CA SER A 5 8.19 -6.47 -6.59
C SER A 5 8.40 -5.40 -5.51
N VAL A 6 9.65 -5.26 -5.12
CA VAL A 6 10.10 -4.27 -4.13
C VAL A 6 11.32 -3.55 -4.69
N THR A 7 11.29 -2.23 -4.69
CA THR A 7 12.41 -1.38 -5.12
C THR A 7 12.74 -0.37 -4.04
N MET A 8 14.01 0.00 -3.92
CA MET A 8 14.47 1.07 -3.03
C MET A 8 15.38 2.02 -3.81
N THR A 9 15.19 3.33 -3.63
CA THR A 9 16.07 4.36 -4.20
C THR A 9 17.17 4.74 -3.22
N ASP A 10 18.23 5.39 -3.71
CA ASP A 10 19.31 5.93 -2.86
C ASP A 10 18.81 7.00 -1.87
N ALA A 11 17.65 7.61 -2.13
CA ALA A 11 16.99 8.57 -1.26
C ALA A 11 16.19 7.90 -0.12
N GLY A 12 16.23 6.57 0.00
CA GLY A 12 15.50 5.84 1.05
C GLY A 12 14.01 5.64 0.77
N GLU A 13 13.56 5.90 -0.45
CA GLU A 13 12.18 5.63 -0.87
C GLU A 13 12.03 4.15 -1.23
N ILE A 14 11.09 3.46 -0.60
CA ILE A 14 10.79 2.04 -0.79
C ILE A 14 9.42 1.91 -1.42
N THR A 15 9.34 1.24 -2.57
CA THR A 15 8.08 0.98 -3.26
C THR A 15 7.81 -0.51 -3.34
N PHE A 16 6.63 -0.91 -2.89
CA PHE A 16 6.06 -2.25 -3.01
C PHE A 16 5.00 -2.21 -4.11
N SER A 17 5.04 -3.14 -5.05
CA SER A 17 4.04 -3.18 -6.12
C SER A 17 3.61 -4.58 -6.49
N ASN A 18 2.37 -4.72 -6.92
CA ASN A 18 1.81 -5.94 -7.50
C ASN A 18 0.59 -5.62 -8.36
N THR A 19 0.26 -6.52 -9.28
CA THR A 19 -1.02 -6.48 -9.98
C THR A 19 -2.16 -6.66 -8.99
N ALA A 20 -3.17 -5.80 -9.11
CA ALA A 20 -4.36 -5.76 -8.28
C ALA A 20 -5.60 -5.50 -9.15
N SER A 21 -5.88 -6.42 -10.08
CA SER A 21 -6.94 -6.31 -11.11
C SER A 21 -8.36 -6.07 -10.57
N GLU A 22 -8.60 -6.38 -9.29
CA GLU A 22 -9.90 -6.22 -8.64
C GLU A 22 -10.04 -4.91 -7.85
N LEU A 23 -8.99 -4.07 -7.79
CA LEU A 23 -9.07 -2.75 -7.15
C LEU A 23 -9.68 -1.72 -8.10
N SER A 24 -10.53 -0.85 -7.55
CA SER A 24 -10.92 0.41 -8.19
C SER A 24 -10.11 1.58 -7.63
N SER A 25 -10.06 2.70 -8.36
CA SER A 25 -9.42 3.93 -7.87
C SER A 25 -10.05 4.47 -6.58
N VAL A 26 -11.33 4.19 -6.34
CA VAL A 26 -12.05 4.56 -5.10
C VAL A 26 -11.55 3.75 -3.89
N ASP A 27 -11.06 2.54 -4.13
CA ASP A 27 -10.57 1.65 -3.08
C ASP A 27 -9.21 2.09 -2.55
N VAL A 28 -8.38 2.72 -3.39
CA VAL A 28 -7.04 3.23 -3.03
C VAL A 28 -7.11 4.23 -1.87
N GLY A 29 -8.05 5.16 -1.93
CA GLY A 29 -8.23 6.17 -0.88
C GLY A 29 -8.62 5.58 0.49
N LYS A 30 -9.17 4.35 0.50
CA LYS A 30 -9.62 3.64 1.70
C LYS A 30 -8.63 2.58 2.17
N LEU A 31 -7.56 2.30 1.43
CA LEU A 31 -6.59 1.26 1.75
C LEU A 31 -5.94 1.43 3.14
N PHE A 32 -5.85 2.67 3.62
CA PHE A 32 -5.31 2.98 4.94
C PHE A 32 -6.37 3.04 6.05
N ASP A 33 -7.65 2.90 5.70
CA ASP A 33 -8.73 2.86 6.68
C ASP A 33 -8.71 1.52 7.43
N ARG A 34 -8.85 1.59 8.75
CA ARG A 34 -8.91 0.40 9.58
C ARG A 34 -10.13 -0.43 9.19
N PHE A 35 -9.94 -1.75 9.07
CA PHE A 35 -10.98 -2.72 8.73
C PHE A 35 -11.49 -2.64 7.29
N TYR A 36 -10.89 -1.78 6.45
CA TYR A 36 -11.16 -1.82 5.02
C TYR A 36 -10.50 -3.05 4.40
N THR A 37 -11.29 -3.84 3.68
CA THR A 37 -10.83 -5.00 2.93
C THR A 37 -11.52 -5.01 1.58
N VAL A 38 -10.76 -5.17 0.50
CA VAL A 38 -11.35 -5.55 -0.80
C VAL A 38 -11.90 -6.97 -0.70
N ASP A 39 -12.94 -7.30 -1.47
CA ASP A 39 -13.68 -8.58 -1.36
C ASP A 39 -12.77 -9.82 -1.53
N SER A 40 -11.65 -9.69 -2.25
CA SER A 40 -10.59 -10.70 -2.41
C SER A 40 -9.67 -10.86 -1.19
N ALA A 41 -9.61 -9.89 -0.27
CA ALA A 41 -8.77 -9.90 0.92
C ALA A 41 -9.50 -10.40 2.19
N ARG A 42 -10.65 -11.07 2.05
CA ARG A 42 -11.50 -11.64 3.12
C ARG A 42 -10.82 -12.53 4.17
N LYS A 43 -9.53 -12.87 4.00
CA LYS A 43 -8.71 -13.60 4.98
C LYS A 43 -7.92 -12.70 5.95
N SER A 44 -8.01 -11.38 5.83
CA SER A 44 -7.28 -10.43 6.67
C SER A 44 -8.23 -9.48 7.40
N THR A 45 -7.80 -8.97 8.56
CA THR A 45 -8.56 -8.03 9.39
C THR A 45 -8.65 -6.62 8.82
N GLY A 46 -7.99 -6.33 7.68
CA GLY A 46 -7.91 -4.99 7.12
C GLY A 46 -7.11 -4.01 8.00
N LEU A 47 -6.22 -4.52 8.84
CA LEU A 47 -5.43 -3.69 9.78
C LEU A 47 -4.01 -3.40 9.30
N GLY A 48 -3.44 -4.25 8.44
CA GLY A 48 -2.02 -4.19 8.06
C GLY A 48 -1.58 -2.81 7.56
N LEU A 49 -2.25 -2.28 6.52
CA LEU A 49 -1.91 -0.98 5.94
C LEU A 49 -2.17 0.20 6.89
N SER A 50 -3.24 0.14 7.69
CA SER A 50 -3.51 1.16 8.72
C SER A 50 -2.40 1.22 9.79
N ILE A 51 -1.85 0.06 10.17
CA ILE A 51 -0.73 -0.03 11.11
C ILE A 51 0.57 0.44 10.44
N ALA A 52 0.83 0.01 9.20
CA ALA A 52 2.00 0.44 8.44
C ALA A 52 2.04 1.97 8.29
N LYS A 53 0.90 2.60 7.97
CA LYS A 53 0.77 4.06 7.94
C LYS A 53 1.09 4.70 9.27
N LEU A 54 0.44 4.23 10.35
CA LEU A 54 0.69 4.77 11.68
C LEU A 54 2.16 4.67 12.09
N LEU A 55 2.81 3.52 11.85
CA LEU A 55 4.22 3.32 12.21
C LEU A 55 5.14 4.21 11.37
N THR A 56 4.90 4.31 10.07
CA THR A 56 5.68 5.16 9.15
C THR A 56 5.61 6.62 9.56
N GLU A 57 4.41 7.15 9.79
CA GLU A 57 4.19 8.53 10.23
C GLU A 57 4.82 8.78 11.62
N ARG A 58 4.76 7.80 12.53
CA ARG A 58 5.40 7.90 13.87
C ARG A 58 6.92 7.89 13.81
N MET A 59 7.50 7.36 12.74
CA MET A 59 8.94 7.40 12.47
C MET A 59 9.36 8.67 11.72
N GLY A 60 8.44 9.60 11.45
CA GLY A 60 8.72 10.82 10.66
C GLY A 60 8.71 10.59 9.15
N GLY A 61 8.28 9.41 8.70
CA GLY A 61 8.17 9.09 7.28
C GLY A 61 6.79 9.40 6.69
N CYS A 62 6.67 9.16 5.39
CA CYS A 62 5.43 9.24 4.63
C CYS A 62 5.12 7.88 4.00
N ILE A 63 3.84 7.55 3.88
CA ILE A 63 3.35 6.40 3.10
C ILE A 63 2.24 6.86 2.14
N SER A 64 2.25 6.33 0.93
CA SER A 64 1.24 6.64 -0.08
C SER A 64 0.87 5.39 -0.89
N ALA A 65 -0.28 5.45 -1.55
CA ALA A 65 -0.76 4.40 -2.44
C ALA A 65 -1.14 5.02 -3.79
N ASP A 66 -0.69 4.42 -4.87
CA ASP A 66 -1.08 4.76 -6.24
C ASP A 66 -1.60 3.52 -6.95
N TYR A 67 -2.58 3.71 -7.84
CA TYR A 67 -3.14 2.61 -8.63
C TYR A 67 -3.29 3.05 -10.09
N LYS A 68 -2.48 2.43 -10.95
CA LYS A 68 -2.42 2.77 -12.37
C LYS A 68 -2.26 1.50 -13.22
N GLY A 69 -3.14 1.35 -14.22
CA GLY A 69 -3.04 0.23 -15.17
C GLY A 69 -3.07 -1.15 -14.48
N ASN A 70 -3.95 -1.31 -13.49
CA ASN A 70 -4.08 -2.51 -12.65
C ASN A 70 -2.88 -2.80 -11.73
N MET A 71 -1.92 -1.90 -11.61
CA MET A 71 -0.81 -2.02 -10.68
C MET A 71 -1.06 -1.16 -9.45
N LEU A 72 -1.09 -1.80 -8.28
CA LEU A 72 -1.04 -1.10 -7.00
C LEU A 72 0.43 -0.88 -6.64
N SER A 73 0.76 0.35 -6.25
CA SER A 73 2.06 0.71 -5.71
C SER A 73 1.89 1.36 -4.34
N ILE A 74 2.56 0.84 -3.32
CA ILE A 74 2.65 1.42 -1.98
C ILE A 74 4.08 1.95 -1.80
N THR A 75 4.22 3.24 -1.61
CA THR A 75 5.52 3.91 -1.50
C THR A 75 5.69 4.49 -0.10
N LEU A 76 6.83 4.20 0.53
CA LEU A 76 7.24 4.74 1.81
C LEU A 76 8.51 5.57 1.63
N SER A 77 8.61 6.69 2.32
CA SER A 77 9.83 7.49 2.42
C SER A 77 10.07 7.90 3.86
N PHE A 78 11.33 8.08 4.24
CA PHE A 78 11.74 8.54 5.56
C PHE A 78 12.69 9.72 5.38
N GLU A 79 12.46 10.81 6.10
CA GLU A 79 13.36 11.97 6.16
C GLU A 79 14.51 11.75 7.15
#